data_AF-A0A426V3H5-F1
#
_entry.id   AF-A0A426V3H5-F1
#
_cell.length_a   1.000
_cell.length_b   1.000
_cell.length_c   1.000
_cell.angle_alpha   90.00
_cell.angle_beta   90.00
_cell.angle_gamma   90.00
#
_symmetry.space_group_name_H-M   'P 1'
#
loop_
_entity.id
_entity.type
_entity.pdbx_description
1 polymer ?
#
loop_
_entity_poly.entity_id
_entity_poly.type
_entity_poly.pdbx_seq_one_letter_code
_entity_poly.pdbx_strand_id
1 'polypeptide(L)'
;MTLAPALPRAAALAAALLLTTVAAPAAAEPTHDGRVVLSAGHTDAMKAYLEGDRLELRVSDDTGDVTVERDPEDVLFQVLPQAEMAIPEGGILDFLGEPGDPIWLLPFTQDHELLWPGWSTEPLKAGQFEDDRIQMTLVGVDGPGDLALWSLSNFGSPQVLYNSRDGLPDALAVGVNSHVHAAWAFTAEGSYTLTWKITGTLADGTPVASENVDYHWHVGELPSEPDPDPDPGNPGLDDRLVLAEGHVDVLSPDFAKGALALEIKDGSKVHDPTAVYRDPDDVALHVVPETETELTAEHVSGLGLQGRFNAGDTVWWLPDTDKSGILFAGWDTARIAGGELRDDALSLNLTGVEGPGDLYMFQLDDFGGNTTLIDSADGLPDAIPTRAGSHAHANWFFTEPGVYTLTWQAQATLADGTAVTSPPTQYVFVVDEWPGGDPDPDPDPELENTQTITASLDTDAGGLVISVDPDDRDVVLPAMALDNTATRWTSEGELRPVTVTDTRSADPGWNAAAQVSDFTGADGGFSSNHLGWLPGVVSTGASQQVTPGPAVEGALDGGPGLATSQILAAAASGAGNGTCVLGADLQLELPTDVESGTYTALVTFTAI
;
A
#
# COMPACT_ATOMS: atom_id res chain seq x y z
N MET A 1 -38.08 76.43 -11.37
CA MET A 1 -38.65 75.10 -11.65
C MET A 1 -37.89 74.11 -10.76
N THR A 2 -38.23 73.86 -9.49
CA THR A 2 -39.38 73.07 -8.96
C THR A 2 -39.39 71.67 -9.59
N LEU A 3 -39.24 70.53 -8.90
CA LEU A 3 -39.65 70.13 -7.54
C LEU A 3 -38.96 68.79 -7.19
N ALA A 4 -38.56 68.62 -5.93
CA ALA A 4 -38.63 67.31 -5.25
C ALA A 4 -40.10 67.06 -4.81
N PRO A 5 -40.42 65.98 -4.08
CA PRO A 5 -40.31 64.54 -4.32
C PRO A 5 -41.74 63.92 -4.41
N ALA A 6 -41.87 62.60 -4.58
CA ALA A 6 -43.15 61.91 -4.40
C ALA A 6 -42.98 60.57 -3.67
N LEU A 7 -43.24 60.57 -2.37
CA LEU A 7 -43.94 59.48 -1.66
C LEU A 7 -45.42 59.93 -1.55
N PRO A 8 -46.48 59.12 -1.30
CA PRO A 8 -46.52 57.76 -0.73
C PRO A 8 -47.63 56.83 -1.35
N ARG A 9 -47.77 55.57 -0.89
CA ARG A 9 -49.03 55.05 -0.29
C ARG A 9 -48.94 53.57 0.12
N ALA A 10 -49.51 53.35 1.29
CA ALA A 10 -49.59 52.11 2.02
C ALA A 10 -50.67 51.14 1.51
N ALA A 11 -50.45 49.88 1.91
CA ALA A 11 -51.43 48.86 2.32
C ALA A 11 -52.28 48.16 1.25
N ALA A 12 -51.99 46.86 1.05
CA ALA A 12 -53.03 45.84 1.09
C ALA A 12 -52.48 44.54 1.73
N LEU A 13 -53.25 44.06 2.69
CA LEU A 13 -53.07 42.91 3.57
C LEU A 13 -53.40 41.60 2.82
N ALA A 14 -52.56 40.57 2.92
CA ALA A 14 -52.96 39.16 2.79
C ALA A 14 -51.85 38.31 3.45
N ALA A 15 -52.04 37.92 4.70
CA ALA A 15 -52.52 36.60 5.10
C ALA A 15 -51.37 35.58 5.20
N ALA A 16 -51.10 35.21 6.45
CA ALA A 16 -50.08 34.31 6.95
C ALA A 16 -49.95 32.99 6.15
N LEU A 17 -48.70 32.63 5.86
CA LEU A 17 -48.23 31.25 6.00
C LEU A 17 -47.21 31.25 7.12
N LEU A 18 -47.58 30.66 8.26
CA LEU A 18 -46.62 30.18 9.26
C LEU A 18 -45.85 29.03 8.60
N LEU A 19 -44.71 29.35 7.98
CA LEU A 19 -43.64 28.38 7.84
C LEU A 19 -42.90 28.42 9.17
N THR A 20 -43.15 27.41 10.00
CA THR A 20 -42.20 26.99 11.02
C THR A 20 -40.91 26.67 10.28
N THR A 21 -39.96 27.61 10.25
CA THR A 21 -38.57 27.28 9.99
C THR A 21 -38.16 26.39 11.15
N VAL A 22 -38.13 25.09 10.91
CA VAL A 22 -37.26 24.22 11.68
C VAL A 22 -35.88 24.81 11.44
N ALA A 23 -35.28 25.40 12.48
CA ALA A 23 -33.88 25.78 12.41
C ALA A 23 -33.13 24.51 11.97
N ALA A 24 -32.44 24.58 10.83
CA ALA A 24 -31.44 23.58 10.54
C ALA A 24 -30.51 23.51 11.76
N PRO A 25 -30.11 22.32 12.21
CA PRO A 25 -29.04 22.26 13.19
C PRO A 25 -27.86 23.07 12.63
N ALA A 26 -27.31 23.97 13.45
CA ALA A 26 -26.04 24.60 13.12
C ALA A 26 -25.08 23.45 12.79
N ALA A 27 -24.46 23.48 11.61
CA ALA A 27 -23.43 22.51 11.28
C ALA A 27 -22.41 22.51 12.42
N ALA A 28 -22.11 21.33 12.96
CA ALA A 28 -21.05 21.21 13.95
C ALA A 28 -19.76 21.75 13.32
N GLU A 29 -18.99 22.49 14.10
CA GLU A 29 -17.67 22.96 13.66
C GLU A 29 -16.82 21.72 13.36
N PRO A 30 -16.06 21.70 12.25
CA PRO A 30 -15.20 20.56 11.94
C PRO A 30 -14.22 20.35 13.09
N THR A 31 -14.05 19.10 13.53
CA THR A 31 -13.10 18.73 14.58
C THR A 31 -11.95 17.86 14.05
N HIS A 32 -10.80 18.01 14.74
CA HIS A 32 -9.42 17.55 14.54
C HIS A 32 -8.77 16.97 15.82
N ASP A 33 -8.70 15.68 16.11
CA ASP A 33 -8.25 15.07 17.37
C ASP A 33 -8.93 15.69 18.59
N GLY A 34 -10.26 15.86 18.50
CA GLY A 34 -11.08 16.51 19.53
C GLY A 34 -10.92 18.04 19.63
N ARG A 35 -10.13 18.67 18.75
CA ARG A 35 -9.97 20.13 18.63
C ARG A 35 -10.89 20.69 17.56
N VAL A 36 -11.25 21.96 17.66
CA VAL A 36 -11.96 22.67 16.60
C VAL A 36 -10.99 23.08 15.49
N VAL A 37 -11.32 22.73 14.26
CA VAL A 37 -10.52 23.04 13.07
C VAL A 37 -10.91 24.40 12.51
N LEU A 38 -9.92 25.29 12.42
CA LEU A 38 -10.05 26.58 11.76
C LEU A 38 -9.25 26.56 10.46
N SER A 39 -9.95 26.52 9.31
CA SER A 39 -9.33 26.37 7.98
C SER A 39 -9.56 27.55 7.04
N ALA A 40 -10.61 28.35 7.25
CA ALA A 40 -10.91 29.54 6.47
C ALA A 40 -11.60 30.62 7.31
N GLY A 41 -11.39 31.89 6.96
CA GLY A 41 -12.02 33.02 7.65
C GLY A 41 -11.07 33.79 8.59
N HIS A 42 -11.61 34.83 9.24
CA HIS A 42 -10.83 35.68 10.14
C HIS A 42 -10.63 35.01 11.50
N THR A 43 -9.42 35.11 12.05
CA THR A 43 -9.16 34.73 13.44
C THR A 43 -8.01 35.56 14.00
N ASP A 44 -8.12 35.97 15.25
CA ASP A 44 -6.94 36.35 16.02
C ASP A 44 -6.40 35.11 16.71
N ALA A 45 -5.49 34.42 16.03
CA ALA A 45 -4.81 33.24 16.53
C ALA A 45 -4.23 33.50 17.93
N MET A 46 -3.64 34.69 18.16
CA MET A 46 -3.17 35.07 19.50
C MET A 46 -3.86 36.35 20.00
N LYS A 47 -4.75 36.22 20.99
CA LYS A 47 -5.37 37.35 21.69
C LYS A 47 -4.90 37.43 23.13
N ALA A 48 -4.29 38.56 23.47
CA ALA A 48 -3.66 38.78 24.77
C ALA A 48 -4.63 39.39 25.78
N TYR A 49 -4.70 38.76 26.95
CA TYR A 49 -5.47 39.22 28.11
C TYR A 49 -4.54 39.45 29.30
N LEU A 50 -4.94 40.37 30.19
CA LEU A 50 -4.39 40.43 31.55
C LEU A 50 -5.50 40.02 32.52
N GLU A 51 -5.35 38.85 33.12
CA GLU A 51 -6.25 38.32 34.14
C GLU A 51 -5.56 38.40 35.51
N GLY A 52 -6.00 39.33 36.35
CA GLY A 52 -5.34 39.61 37.63
C GLY A 52 -3.91 40.11 37.42
N ASP A 53 -2.92 39.31 37.82
CA ASP A 53 -1.48 39.56 37.69
C ASP A 53 -0.79 38.65 36.66
N ARG A 54 -1.56 37.95 35.81
CA ARG A 54 -1.04 37.04 34.78
C ARG A 54 -1.47 37.46 33.38
N LEU A 55 -0.55 37.32 32.42
CA LEU A 55 -0.87 37.44 31.01
C LEU A 55 -1.36 36.10 30.46
N GLU A 56 -2.40 36.12 29.63
CA GLU A 56 -2.96 34.94 29.00
C GLU A 56 -3.10 35.13 27.49
N LEU A 57 -2.99 34.03 26.75
CA LEU A 57 -3.24 33.96 25.32
C LEU A 57 -4.44 33.06 25.06
N ARG A 58 -5.35 33.52 24.21
CA ARG A 58 -6.51 32.75 23.71
C ARG A 58 -6.66 32.94 22.21
N VAL A 59 -7.50 32.12 21.59
CA VAL A 59 -7.89 32.27 20.18
C VAL A 59 -9.21 33.04 20.11
N SER A 60 -9.26 34.10 19.30
CA SER A 60 -10.53 34.73 18.89
C SER A 60 -10.91 34.13 17.55
N ASP A 61 -11.89 33.23 17.58
CA ASP A 61 -12.43 32.57 16.40
C ASP A 61 -13.62 33.38 15.85
N ASP A 62 -13.39 34.02 14.71
CA ASP A 62 -14.35 34.82 13.95
C ASP A 62 -14.69 34.15 12.60
N THR A 63 -14.49 32.83 12.51
CA THR A 63 -14.76 32.04 11.28
C THR A 63 -16.24 31.72 11.11
N GLY A 64 -17.00 31.68 12.21
CA GLY A 64 -18.45 31.44 12.24
C GLY A 64 -19.31 32.72 12.25
N ASP A 65 -20.62 32.54 12.46
CA ASP A 65 -21.60 33.65 12.55
C ASP A 65 -21.42 34.52 13.81
N VAL A 66 -20.72 34.00 14.82
CA VAL A 66 -20.47 34.65 16.11
C VAL A 66 -19.02 34.44 16.52
N THR A 67 -18.41 35.46 17.12
CA THR A 67 -17.09 35.37 17.73
C THR A 67 -17.10 34.41 18.92
N VAL A 68 -16.18 33.45 18.94
CA VAL A 68 -15.95 32.52 20.05
C VAL A 68 -14.52 32.68 20.56
N GLU A 69 -14.35 32.81 21.88
CA GLU A 69 -13.02 32.76 22.49
C GLU A 69 -12.72 31.31 22.88
N ARG A 70 -11.61 30.76 22.40
CA ARG A 70 -11.20 29.36 22.63
C ARG A 70 -9.86 29.28 23.34
N ASP A 71 -9.66 28.21 24.10
CA ASP A 71 -8.35 27.86 24.62
C ASP A 71 -7.49 27.31 23.47
N PRO A 72 -6.20 27.71 23.35
CA PRO A 72 -5.36 27.30 22.22
C PRO A 72 -5.17 25.78 22.07
N GLU A 73 -5.25 25.03 23.18
CA GLU A 73 -5.16 23.57 23.17
C GLU A 73 -6.34 22.89 22.47
N ASP A 74 -7.51 23.55 22.44
CA ASP A 74 -8.75 23.06 21.83
C ASP A 74 -8.87 23.45 20.35
N VAL A 75 -7.83 24.04 19.74
CA VAL A 75 -7.86 24.56 18.37
C VAL A 75 -6.77 23.93 17.52
N LEU A 76 -7.16 23.51 16.31
CA LEU A 76 -6.26 23.13 15.24
C LEU A 76 -6.39 24.13 14.08
N PHE A 77 -5.32 24.84 13.76
CA PHE A 77 -5.28 25.73 12.61
C PHE A 77 -4.87 24.94 11.37
N GLN A 78 -5.75 24.83 10.38
CA GLN A 78 -5.42 24.17 9.12
C GLN A 78 -4.98 25.21 8.08
N VAL A 79 -3.78 25.01 7.53
CA VAL A 79 -3.33 25.69 6.31
C VAL A 79 -3.71 24.79 5.14
N LEU A 80 -4.79 25.16 4.46
CA LEU A 80 -5.35 24.37 3.37
C LEU A 80 -4.33 24.14 2.22
N PRO A 81 -4.40 23.01 1.49
CA PRO A 81 -3.52 22.74 0.33
C PRO A 81 -3.55 23.85 -0.72
N GLN A 82 -4.68 24.54 -0.86
CA GLN A 82 -4.85 25.67 -1.78
C GLN A 82 -3.96 26.87 -1.46
N ALA A 83 -3.34 26.92 -0.27
CA ALA A 83 -2.34 27.92 0.09
C ALA A 83 -0.96 27.66 -0.54
N GLU A 84 -0.75 26.51 -1.20
CA GLU A 84 0.52 26.18 -1.84
C GLU A 84 0.86 27.17 -2.98
N MET A 85 2.09 27.66 -2.98
CA MET A 85 2.68 28.35 -4.11
C MET A 85 4.19 28.11 -4.17
N ALA A 86 4.77 28.24 -5.36
CA ALA A 86 6.21 28.23 -5.52
C ALA A 86 6.81 29.62 -5.17
N ILE A 87 7.96 29.64 -4.51
CA ILE A 87 8.72 30.88 -4.27
C ILE A 87 9.02 31.56 -5.62
N PRO A 88 8.61 32.83 -5.80
CA PRO A 88 8.79 33.53 -7.07
C PRO A 88 10.25 33.96 -7.26
N GLU A 89 10.69 34.05 -8.52
CA GLU A 89 11.95 34.72 -8.85
C GLU A 89 11.91 36.20 -8.41
N GLY A 90 13.09 36.78 -8.12
CA GLY A 90 13.23 38.21 -7.83
C GLY A 90 13.67 38.57 -6.41
N GLY A 91 13.96 37.58 -5.57
CA GLY A 91 14.71 37.78 -4.32
C GLY A 91 13.85 38.15 -3.10
N ILE A 92 12.55 38.42 -3.32
CA ILE A 92 11.71 39.02 -2.29
C ILE A 92 11.32 38.03 -1.18
N LEU A 93 11.37 36.73 -1.45
CA LEU A 93 11.05 35.67 -0.49
C LEU A 93 12.26 34.76 -0.19
N ASP A 94 13.49 35.20 -0.46
CA ASP A 94 14.71 34.38 -0.26
C ASP A 94 14.94 33.91 1.18
N PHE A 95 14.29 34.56 2.15
CA PHE A 95 14.32 34.13 3.56
C PHE A 95 13.50 32.85 3.81
N LEU A 96 12.61 32.47 2.88
CA LEU A 96 11.80 31.25 2.95
C LEU A 96 12.50 30.06 2.26
N GLY A 97 13.30 30.29 1.22
CA GLY A 97 13.84 29.22 0.38
C GLY A 97 14.43 29.74 -0.93
N GLU A 98 14.76 28.81 -1.81
CA GLU A 98 15.22 29.12 -3.17
C GLU A 98 14.01 29.31 -4.11
N PRO A 99 14.14 30.12 -5.18
CA PRO A 99 13.08 30.25 -6.17
C PRO A 99 12.65 28.89 -6.74
N GLY A 100 11.35 28.62 -6.71
CA GLY A 100 10.76 27.35 -7.14
C GLY A 100 10.42 26.40 -5.99
N ASP A 101 10.98 26.56 -4.79
CA ASP A 101 10.62 25.74 -3.64
C ASP A 101 9.13 25.95 -3.28
N PRO A 102 8.39 24.88 -2.90
CA PRO A 102 7.00 25.01 -2.48
C PRO A 102 6.91 25.63 -1.08
N ILE A 103 5.93 26.52 -0.89
CA ILE A 103 5.56 27.10 0.40
C ILE A 103 4.03 27.15 0.51
N TRP A 104 3.50 27.09 1.74
CA TRP A 104 2.08 27.30 2.02
C TRP A 104 1.92 28.67 2.67
N LEU A 105 1.28 29.60 1.95
CA LEU A 105 1.23 31.01 2.31
C LEU A 105 -0.20 31.44 2.67
N LEU A 106 -0.42 31.79 3.94
CA LEU A 106 -1.58 32.55 4.35
C LEU A 106 -1.28 34.05 4.17
N PRO A 107 -2.01 34.77 3.30
CA PRO A 107 -1.68 36.15 2.96
C PRO A 107 -2.07 37.15 4.06
N PHE A 108 -1.28 38.22 4.22
CA PHE A 108 -1.63 39.33 5.12
C PHE A 108 -2.88 40.10 4.66
N THR A 109 -3.26 40.01 3.37
CA THR A 109 -4.54 40.51 2.86
C THR A 109 -5.51 39.34 2.86
N GLN A 110 -6.71 39.52 3.41
CA GLN A 110 -7.69 38.44 3.50
C GLN A 110 -7.99 37.83 2.13
N ASP A 111 -7.76 36.53 2.05
CA ASP A 111 -8.41 35.64 1.10
C ASP A 111 -9.53 34.93 1.87
N HIS A 112 -10.76 34.95 1.34
CA HIS A 112 -11.90 34.36 2.03
C HIS A 112 -11.93 32.83 1.93
N GLU A 113 -11.12 32.25 1.03
CA GLU A 113 -10.98 30.80 0.87
C GLU A 113 -9.91 30.21 1.79
N LEU A 114 -9.10 31.06 2.44
CA LEU A 114 -8.02 30.65 3.34
C LEU A 114 -8.23 31.20 4.74
N LEU A 115 -7.55 30.61 5.71
CA LEU A 115 -7.50 31.16 7.06
C LEU A 115 -6.74 32.50 7.03
N TRP A 116 -7.25 33.49 7.74
CA TRP A 116 -6.64 34.80 7.88
C TRP A 116 -6.25 35.07 9.34
N PRO A 117 -5.14 34.49 9.82
CA PRO A 117 -4.72 34.57 11.20
C PRO A 117 -3.99 35.87 11.52
N GLY A 118 -4.19 36.36 12.74
CA GLY A 118 -3.55 37.55 13.28
C GLY A 118 -3.32 37.47 14.78
N TRP A 119 -3.03 38.61 15.38
CA TRP A 119 -3.01 38.76 16.83
C TRP A 119 -3.69 40.07 17.27
N SER A 120 -4.28 40.02 18.47
CA SER A 120 -4.98 41.14 19.07
C SER A 120 -4.54 41.41 20.52
N THR A 121 -4.39 42.68 20.84
CA THR A 121 -4.12 43.20 22.19
C THR A 121 -5.17 44.22 22.62
N GLU A 122 -6.32 44.28 21.93
CA GLU A 122 -7.48 45.13 22.25
C GLU A 122 -8.00 45.02 23.71
N PRO A 123 -7.93 43.86 24.36
CA PRO A 123 -8.26 43.76 25.78
C PRO A 123 -7.33 44.60 26.68
N LEU A 124 -6.06 44.76 26.30
CA LEU A 124 -5.06 45.51 27.04
C LEU A 124 -5.23 47.02 26.83
N LYS A 125 -5.29 47.78 27.92
CA LYS A 125 -5.65 49.21 27.89
C LYS A 125 -4.41 50.11 27.91
N ALA A 126 -4.54 51.27 27.27
CA ALA A 126 -3.53 52.32 27.36
C ALA A 126 -3.31 52.76 28.83
N GLY A 127 -2.06 52.95 29.20
CA GLY A 127 -1.57 53.21 30.55
C GLY A 127 -1.43 51.98 31.45
N GLN A 128 -1.69 50.76 30.96
CA GLN A 128 -1.63 49.53 31.77
C GLN A 128 -0.20 48.96 31.86
N PHE A 129 0.58 49.10 30.79
CA PHE A 129 1.95 48.60 30.67
C PHE A 129 2.95 49.75 30.48
N GLU A 130 4.20 49.53 30.84
CA GLU A 130 5.29 50.44 30.47
C GLU A 130 5.36 50.59 28.95
N ASP A 131 5.48 51.84 28.50
CA ASP A 131 5.47 52.24 27.09
C ASP A 131 4.26 51.76 26.26
N ASP A 132 3.18 51.32 26.91
CA ASP A 132 2.00 50.75 26.26
C ASP A 132 2.33 49.56 25.34
N ARG A 133 3.26 48.70 25.76
CA ARG A 133 3.69 47.51 25.00
C ARG A 133 3.79 46.25 25.84
N ILE A 134 3.62 45.12 25.17
CA ILE A 134 4.04 43.80 25.63
C ILE A 134 5.02 43.21 24.61
N GLN A 135 5.79 42.21 25.03
CA GLN A 135 6.66 41.44 24.15
C GLN A 135 5.99 40.10 23.85
N MET A 136 5.85 39.78 22.56
CA MET A 136 5.31 38.51 22.06
C MET A 136 6.44 37.71 21.43
N THR A 137 6.73 36.55 22.00
CA THR A 137 7.90 35.75 21.69
C THR A 137 7.48 34.39 21.11
N LEU A 138 7.98 34.06 19.91
CA LEU A 138 7.96 32.72 19.37
C LEU A 138 9.13 31.96 20.01
N VAL A 139 8.81 31.04 20.91
CA VAL A 139 9.80 30.32 21.72
C VAL A 139 10.36 29.13 20.94
N GLY A 140 9.48 28.42 20.22
CA GLY A 140 9.83 27.19 19.52
C GLY A 140 8.84 26.90 18.39
N VAL A 141 9.33 26.17 17.39
CA VAL A 141 8.55 25.58 16.30
C VAL A 141 9.00 24.13 16.21
N ASP A 142 8.06 23.21 16.40
CA ASP A 142 8.26 21.78 16.19
C ASP A 142 7.40 21.36 15.01
N GLY A 143 7.99 20.74 13.98
CA GLY A 143 7.30 20.39 12.75
C GLY A 143 8.26 20.08 11.59
N PRO A 144 7.73 19.65 10.44
CA PRO A 144 8.50 19.13 9.31
C PRO A 144 9.28 20.18 8.51
N GLY A 145 9.00 21.47 8.69
CA GLY A 145 9.65 22.57 7.99
C GLY A 145 9.81 23.82 8.84
N ASP A 146 10.26 24.90 8.20
CA ASP A 146 10.36 26.23 8.79
C ASP A 146 9.06 27.04 8.69
N LEU A 147 8.86 27.93 9.67
CA LEU A 147 7.82 28.95 9.74
C LEU A 147 8.43 30.35 9.64
N ALA A 148 7.84 31.23 8.83
CA ALA A 148 8.09 32.66 8.92
C ALA A 148 6.81 33.50 8.89
N LEU A 149 6.77 34.52 9.73
CA LEU A 149 5.73 35.54 9.74
C LEU A 149 6.32 36.85 9.25
N TRP A 150 5.65 37.54 8.33
CA TRP A 150 6.18 38.76 7.74
C TRP A 150 5.08 39.72 7.29
N SER A 151 5.46 40.97 7.08
CA SER A 151 4.59 42.01 6.53
C SER A 151 5.30 42.76 5.42
N LEU A 152 4.59 43.66 4.73
CA LEU A 152 5.20 44.57 3.77
C LEU A 152 5.40 45.95 4.40
N SER A 153 6.56 46.54 4.15
CA SER A 153 6.75 47.98 4.34
C SER A 153 5.85 48.76 3.38
N ASN A 154 5.66 50.06 3.64
CA ASN A 154 4.88 50.96 2.77
C ASN A 154 5.40 51.02 1.32
N PHE A 155 6.63 50.56 1.06
CA PHE A 155 7.25 50.52 -0.27
C PHE A 155 7.37 49.11 -0.84
N GLY A 156 6.69 48.11 -0.24
CA GLY A 156 6.60 46.74 -0.75
C GLY A 156 7.81 45.86 -0.44
N SER A 157 8.68 46.24 0.50
CA SER A 157 9.76 45.36 0.96
C SER A 157 9.29 44.47 2.13
N PRO A 158 9.63 43.17 2.15
CA PRO A 158 9.36 42.28 3.27
C PRO A 158 9.94 42.83 4.57
N GLN A 159 9.17 42.69 5.64
CA GLN A 159 9.56 42.92 7.01
C GLN A 159 9.27 41.61 7.76
N VAL A 160 10.31 40.79 7.89
CA VAL A 160 10.25 39.53 8.64
C VAL A 160 10.07 39.87 10.12
N LEU A 161 9.04 39.28 10.73
CA LEU A 161 8.66 39.47 12.13
C LEU A 161 9.15 38.31 12.98
N TYR A 162 9.05 37.09 12.45
CA TYR A 162 9.51 35.84 13.05
C TYR A 162 10.03 34.92 11.94
N ASN A 163 11.11 34.19 12.19
CA ASN A 163 11.68 33.24 11.24
C ASN A 163 12.38 32.07 11.96
N SER A 164 11.76 30.89 11.98
CA SER A 164 12.35 29.74 12.67
C SER A 164 13.69 29.30 12.06
N ARG A 165 13.91 29.60 10.78
CA ARG A 165 15.09 29.17 10.02
C ARG A 165 16.39 29.85 10.45
N ASP A 166 16.32 31.09 10.97
CA ASP A 166 17.49 31.83 11.45
C ASP A 166 17.77 31.64 12.96
N GLY A 167 16.92 30.84 13.61
CA GLY A 167 17.03 30.41 15.00
C GLY A 167 15.96 31.03 15.89
N LEU A 168 15.66 30.35 17.01
CA LEU A 168 14.67 30.80 17.99
C LEU A 168 15.32 30.97 19.38
N PRO A 169 14.77 31.81 20.27
CA PRO A 169 13.49 32.51 20.16
C PRO A 169 13.57 33.85 19.42
N ASP A 170 12.46 34.20 18.75
CA ASP A 170 12.23 35.52 18.16
C ASP A 170 11.19 36.31 18.96
N ALA A 171 11.36 37.62 19.08
CA ALA A 171 10.48 38.44 19.92
C ALA A 171 10.14 39.81 19.30
N LEU A 172 8.85 40.14 19.33
CA LEU A 172 8.29 41.39 18.80
C LEU A 172 7.66 42.21 19.92
N ALA A 173 7.98 43.51 19.97
CA ALA A 173 7.32 44.45 20.88
C ALA A 173 6.01 44.96 20.27
N VAL A 174 4.88 44.43 20.72
CA VAL A 174 3.54 44.77 20.21
C VAL A 174 2.89 45.84 21.09
N GLY A 175 2.21 46.80 20.47
CA GLY A 175 1.44 47.82 21.19
C GLY A 175 0.21 47.20 21.85
N VAL A 176 -0.22 47.75 22.98
CA VAL A 176 -1.56 47.47 23.53
C VAL A 176 -2.63 48.08 22.63
N ASN A 177 -3.86 47.60 22.74
CA ASN A 177 -5.00 48.06 21.93
C ASN A 177 -4.74 48.03 20.41
N SER A 178 -4.15 46.94 19.93
CA SER A 178 -3.79 46.73 18.52
C SER A 178 -4.41 45.45 17.96
N HIS A 179 -4.67 45.45 16.65
CA HIS A 179 -5.14 44.32 15.85
C HIS A 179 -4.25 44.24 14.62
N VAL A 180 -3.55 43.12 14.41
CA VAL A 180 -2.59 42.97 13.32
C VAL A 180 -2.76 41.63 12.61
N HIS A 181 -2.69 41.68 11.28
CA HIS A 181 -2.50 40.51 10.43
C HIS A 181 -1.14 40.57 9.72
N ALA A 182 -0.52 39.41 9.58
CA ALA A 182 0.73 39.20 8.87
C ALA A 182 0.57 38.06 7.87
N ALA A 183 1.52 37.92 6.95
CA ALA A 183 1.61 36.72 6.14
C ALA A 183 2.30 35.64 6.94
N TRP A 184 1.76 34.42 6.88
CA TRP A 184 2.32 33.23 7.51
C TRP A 184 2.74 32.27 6.41
N ALA A 185 3.99 31.84 6.42
CA ALA A 185 4.53 30.91 5.43
C ALA A 185 5.11 29.69 6.13
N PHE A 186 4.69 28.51 5.67
CA PHE A 186 5.26 27.21 6.04
C PHE A 186 5.99 26.63 4.83
N THR A 187 7.07 25.90 5.07
CA THR A 187 7.94 25.35 4.00
C THR A 187 7.77 23.85 3.78
N ALA A 188 6.91 23.17 4.54
CA ALA A 188 6.55 21.77 4.36
C ALA A 188 5.12 21.49 4.84
N GLU A 189 4.52 20.42 4.33
CA GLU A 189 3.25 19.87 4.84
C GLU A 189 3.46 19.05 6.11
N GLY A 190 2.41 18.95 6.93
CA GLY A 190 2.34 18.14 8.13
C GLY A 190 2.00 18.96 9.38
N SER A 191 2.07 18.31 10.54
CA SER A 191 1.67 18.89 11.82
C SER A 191 2.79 19.71 12.46
N TYR A 192 2.41 20.86 13.02
CA TYR A 192 3.30 21.79 13.68
C TYR A 192 2.77 22.14 15.07
N THR A 193 3.68 22.32 16.03
CA THR A 193 3.40 22.97 17.31
C THR A 193 4.22 24.24 17.43
N LEU A 194 3.54 25.38 17.55
CA LEU A 194 4.17 26.69 17.73
C LEU A 194 4.05 27.12 19.19
N THR A 195 5.16 27.24 19.89
CA THR A 195 5.16 27.64 21.31
C THR A 195 5.35 29.14 21.43
N TRP A 196 4.36 29.82 22.01
CA TRP A 196 4.36 31.27 22.22
C TRP A 196 4.45 31.65 23.69
N LYS A 197 5.04 32.81 23.96
CA LYS A 197 5.05 33.44 25.28
C LYS A 197 4.89 34.94 25.18
N ILE A 198 4.02 35.52 26.00
CA ILE A 198 3.92 36.97 26.16
C ILE A 198 4.46 37.43 27.52
N THR A 199 5.16 38.55 27.51
CA THR A 199 5.69 39.19 28.73
C THR A 199 5.43 40.69 28.69
N GLY A 200 5.29 41.31 29.85
CA GLY A 200 5.10 42.75 29.96
C GLY A 200 5.53 43.26 31.33
N THR A 201 5.69 44.57 31.45
CA THR A 201 5.87 45.24 32.74
C THR A 201 4.71 46.20 32.92
N LEU A 202 3.95 46.06 34.01
CA LEU A 202 2.84 46.96 34.33
C LEU A 202 3.37 48.37 34.62
N ALA A 203 2.50 49.38 34.49
CA ALA A 203 2.89 50.78 34.69
C ALA A 203 3.44 51.11 36.11
N ASP A 204 3.28 50.22 37.09
CA ASP A 204 3.86 50.32 38.42
C ASP A 204 5.23 49.62 38.58
N GLY A 205 5.76 49.05 37.49
CA GLY A 205 7.02 48.33 37.42
C GLY A 205 6.93 46.82 37.69
N THR A 206 5.74 46.28 37.89
CA THR A 206 5.55 44.84 38.17
C THR A 206 5.69 44.01 36.87
N PRO A 207 6.61 43.03 36.79
CA PRO A 207 6.70 42.14 35.64
C PRO A 207 5.58 41.11 35.66
N VAL A 208 4.98 40.86 34.49
CA VAL A 208 3.93 39.86 34.27
C VAL A 208 4.25 39.04 33.03
N ALA A 209 3.85 37.78 33.01
CA ALA A 209 4.11 36.86 31.92
C ALA A 209 3.00 35.82 31.79
N SER A 210 2.88 35.24 30.60
CA SER A 210 2.17 33.98 30.40
C SER A 210 3.09 32.79 30.68
N GLU A 211 2.49 31.61 30.79
CA GLU A 211 3.21 30.35 30.55
C GLU A 211 3.61 30.27 29.06
N ASN A 212 4.40 29.25 28.72
CA ASN A 212 4.52 28.84 27.32
C ASN A 212 3.17 28.25 26.88
N VAL A 213 2.65 28.71 25.75
CA VAL A 213 1.36 28.29 25.21
C VAL A 213 1.58 27.71 23.83
N ASP A 214 1.18 26.46 23.66
CA ASP A 214 1.32 25.73 22.41
C ASP A 214 0.10 25.95 21.52
N TYR A 215 0.37 26.14 20.23
CA TYR A 215 -0.62 26.30 19.19
C TYR A 215 -0.41 25.20 18.16
N HIS A 216 -1.46 24.44 17.87
CA HIS A 216 -1.39 23.31 16.95
C HIS A 216 -1.82 23.73 15.55
N TRP A 217 -0.97 23.42 14.57
CA TRP A 217 -1.20 23.74 13.17
C TRP A 217 -1.05 22.46 12.34
N HIS A 218 -1.77 22.38 11.24
CA HIS A 218 -1.57 21.36 10.23
C HIS A 218 -1.51 22.00 8.85
N VAL A 219 -0.48 21.68 8.08
CA VAL A 219 -0.26 22.21 6.73
C VAL A 219 -0.56 21.13 5.72
N GLY A 220 -1.50 21.38 4.82
CA GLY A 220 -1.95 20.43 3.82
C GLY A 220 -3.30 19.80 4.17
N GLU A 221 -3.57 18.65 3.55
CA GLU A 221 -4.76 17.85 3.80
C GLU A 221 -4.67 17.27 5.21
N LEU A 222 -5.66 17.58 6.06
CA LEU A 222 -5.76 16.93 7.37
C LEU A 222 -5.86 15.43 7.14
N PRO A 223 -5.08 14.61 7.88
CA PRO A 223 -5.35 13.19 7.90
C PRO A 223 -6.80 13.00 8.34
N SER A 224 -7.48 12.02 7.75
CA SER A 224 -8.77 11.53 8.19
C SER A 224 -8.78 11.45 9.72
N GLU A 225 -9.66 12.21 10.40
CA GLU A 225 -9.93 11.99 11.83
C GLU A 225 -10.13 10.48 12.04
N PRO A 226 -9.49 9.83 13.03
CA PRO A 226 -10.07 8.62 13.57
C PRO A 226 -11.46 9.01 14.07
N ASP A 227 -12.50 8.41 13.49
CA ASP A 227 -13.90 8.70 13.78
C ASP A 227 -14.13 8.75 15.31
N PRO A 228 -14.58 9.89 15.87
CA PRO A 228 -14.77 10.02 17.31
C PRO A 228 -15.98 9.18 17.72
N ASP A 229 -15.65 8.01 18.27
CA ASP A 229 -16.50 6.87 18.67
C ASP A 229 -16.80 5.93 17.50
N PRO A 230 -15.87 4.99 17.17
CA PRO A 230 -16.21 3.92 16.26
C PRO A 230 -17.36 3.17 16.92
N ASP A 231 -18.51 3.09 16.24
CA ASP A 231 -19.41 1.98 16.49
C ASP A 231 -18.51 0.73 16.43
N PRO A 232 -18.38 -0.06 17.52
CA PRO A 232 -17.59 -1.29 17.48
C PRO A 232 -18.09 -2.24 16.37
N GLY A 233 -19.29 -1.97 15.85
CA GLY A 233 -19.88 -2.62 14.71
C GLY A 233 -19.91 -1.81 13.41
N ASN A 234 -19.13 -0.73 13.19
CA ASN A 234 -18.86 -0.15 11.86
C ASN A 234 -17.84 1.02 11.88
N PRO A 235 -16.51 0.79 11.85
CA PRO A 235 -15.48 1.84 11.87
C PRO A 235 -15.30 2.52 10.49
N GLY A 236 -16.37 3.10 9.95
CA GLY A 236 -16.34 3.75 8.63
C GLY A 236 -16.20 2.77 7.46
N LEU A 237 -16.81 1.58 7.56
CA LEU A 237 -16.79 0.58 6.49
C LEU A 237 -17.78 0.90 5.36
N ASP A 238 -18.81 1.72 5.60
CA ASP A 238 -19.91 1.96 4.66
C ASP A 238 -19.48 2.62 3.34
N ASP A 239 -18.41 3.41 3.37
CA ASP A 239 -17.89 4.13 2.19
C ASP A 239 -16.62 3.47 1.60
N ARG A 240 -16.16 2.35 2.19
CA ARG A 240 -14.93 1.67 1.77
C ARG A 240 -15.22 0.58 0.75
N LEU A 241 -14.33 0.44 -0.21
CA LEU A 241 -14.31 -0.72 -1.09
C LEU A 241 -13.88 -1.96 -0.30
N VAL A 242 -14.67 -3.02 -0.38
CA VAL A 242 -14.39 -4.27 0.33
C VAL A 242 -13.58 -5.21 -0.54
N LEU A 243 -12.38 -5.57 -0.08
CA LEU A 243 -11.58 -6.65 -0.68
C LEU A 243 -11.68 -7.88 0.23
N ALA A 244 -12.40 -8.91 -0.22
CA ALA A 244 -12.65 -10.14 0.56
C ALA A 244 -11.96 -11.38 -0.01
N GLU A 245 -11.56 -11.34 -1.28
CA GLU A 245 -10.93 -12.47 -1.96
C GLU A 245 -9.94 -12.04 -3.03
N GLY A 246 -9.06 -12.97 -3.44
CA GLY A 246 -8.10 -12.77 -4.51
C GLY A 246 -6.74 -12.23 -4.06
N HIS A 247 -5.83 -12.07 -5.02
CA HIS A 247 -4.45 -11.63 -4.78
C HIS A 247 -4.40 -10.15 -4.44
N VAL A 248 -3.90 -9.81 -3.25
CA VAL A 248 -3.79 -8.43 -2.79
C VAL A 248 -2.42 -8.22 -2.15
N ASP A 249 -1.62 -7.32 -2.72
CA ASP A 249 -0.41 -6.86 -2.05
C ASP A 249 -0.82 -5.72 -1.11
N VAL A 250 -1.14 -6.08 0.14
CA VAL A 250 -1.63 -5.20 1.19
C VAL A 250 -0.64 -4.05 1.41
N LEU A 251 0.66 -4.33 1.41
CA LEU A 251 1.69 -3.31 1.56
C LEU A 251 2.41 -3.12 0.22
N SER A 252 2.16 -2.00 -0.46
CA SER A 252 2.87 -1.64 -1.69
C SER A 252 3.51 -0.26 -1.57
N PRO A 253 4.80 -0.18 -1.17
CA PRO A 253 5.50 1.08 -1.09
C PRO A 253 5.88 1.61 -2.48
N ASP A 254 5.74 2.92 -2.65
CA ASP A 254 6.17 3.67 -3.84
C ASP A 254 6.70 5.06 -3.46
N PHE A 255 7.45 5.69 -4.35
CA PHE A 255 7.81 7.11 -4.28
C PHE A 255 6.74 7.98 -4.95
N ALA A 256 5.55 8.04 -4.35
CA ALA A 256 4.49 8.94 -4.80
C ALA A 256 4.95 10.40 -4.69
N LYS A 257 4.99 11.13 -5.81
CA LYS A 257 5.40 12.56 -5.90
C LYS A 257 6.77 12.87 -5.25
N GLY A 258 7.67 11.87 -5.15
CA GLY A 258 9.01 12.03 -4.57
C GLY A 258 9.11 11.77 -3.06
N ALA A 259 8.02 11.40 -2.39
CA ALA A 259 8.01 10.94 -1.01
C ALA A 259 7.66 9.45 -0.94
N LEU A 260 8.24 8.73 0.03
CA LEU A 260 7.90 7.33 0.27
C LEU A 260 6.49 7.25 0.85
N ALA A 261 5.60 6.50 0.21
CA ALA A 261 4.23 6.27 0.63
C ALA A 261 3.90 4.77 0.60
N LEU A 262 2.81 4.38 1.25
CA LEU A 262 2.28 3.03 1.25
C LEU A 262 0.89 3.03 0.59
N GLU A 263 0.68 2.16 -0.39
CA GLU A 263 -0.59 1.93 -1.07
C GLU A 263 -0.99 0.45 -0.96
N ILE A 264 -2.25 0.12 -1.28
CA ILE A 264 -2.68 -1.26 -1.57
C ILE A 264 -2.59 -1.47 -3.07
N LYS A 265 -1.95 -2.55 -3.51
CA LYS A 265 -2.08 -3.02 -4.90
C LYS A 265 -3.13 -4.11 -4.94
N ASP A 266 -4.32 -3.72 -5.37
CA ASP A 266 -5.45 -4.60 -5.59
C ASP A 266 -5.23 -5.38 -6.90
N GLY A 267 -4.71 -6.60 -6.75
CA GLY A 267 -4.57 -7.59 -7.83
C GLY A 267 -5.76 -8.56 -7.90
N SER A 268 -6.80 -8.38 -7.08
CA SER A 268 -7.92 -9.33 -6.93
C SER A 268 -8.70 -9.46 -8.23
N LYS A 269 -8.77 -8.35 -8.97
CA LYS A 269 -9.56 -8.14 -10.17
C LYS A 269 -11.06 -8.37 -9.97
N VAL A 270 -11.54 -8.22 -8.73
CA VAL A 270 -12.95 -8.32 -8.37
C VAL A 270 -13.68 -7.06 -8.82
N HIS A 271 -13.16 -5.89 -8.44
CA HIS A 271 -13.78 -4.58 -8.68
C HIS A 271 -13.19 -3.82 -9.87
N ASP A 272 -12.00 -4.20 -10.32
CA ASP A 272 -11.37 -3.64 -11.53
C ASP A 272 -10.82 -4.77 -12.40
N PRO A 273 -10.96 -4.75 -13.74
CA PRO A 273 -10.40 -5.80 -14.61
C PRO A 273 -8.86 -5.87 -14.61
N THR A 274 -8.18 -4.88 -14.05
CA THR A 274 -6.73 -4.75 -13.98
C THR A 274 -6.24 -4.59 -12.54
N ALA A 275 -4.95 -4.82 -12.31
CA ALA A 275 -4.37 -4.51 -11.01
C ALA A 275 -4.32 -2.98 -10.84
N VAL A 276 -4.90 -2.48 -9.75
CA VAL A 276 -4.98 -1.05 -9.45
C VAL A 276 -4.38 -0.76 -8.09
N TYR A 277 -3.86 0.45 -7.93
CA TYR A 277 -3.36 0.94 -6.65
C TYR A 277 -4.45 1.75 -5.98
N ARG A 278 -4.70 1.47 -4.71
CA ARG A 278 -5.77 2.08 -3.91
C ARG A 278 -5.17 2.71 -2.67
N ASP A 279 -5.79 3.81 -2.26
CA ASP A 279 -5.53 4.41 -0.96
C ASP A 279 -6.03 3.45 0.14
N PRO A 280 -5.22 3.13 1.15
CA PRO A 280 -5.66 2.33 2.29
C PRO A 280 -6.87 2.91 3.05
N ASP A 281 -7.09 4.23 2.98
CA ASP A 281 -8.28 4.87 3.58
C ASP A 281 -9.58 4.52 2.84
N ASP A 282 -9.50 4.20 1.54
CA ASP A 282 -10.66 3.86 0.71
C ASP A 282 -11.02 2.36 0.73
N VAL A 283 -10.25 1.54 1.45
CA VAL A 283 -10.35 0.07 1.37
C VAL A 283 -10.54 -0.56 2.75
N ALA A 284 -11.35 -1.60 2.81
CA ALA A 284 -11.45 -2.52 3.95
C ALA A 284 -11.13 -3.95 3.48
N LEU A 285 -10.24 -4.63 4.19
CA LEU A 285 -9.83 -6.01 3.91
C LEU A 285 -10.67 -6.97 4.74
N HIS A 286 -11.50 -7.78 4.09
CA HIS A 286 -12.37 -8.74 4.77
C HIS A 286 -11.68 -10.10 4.89
N VAL A 287 -11.33 -10.47 6.12
CA VAL A 287 -10.91 -11.82 6.51
C VAL A 287 -12.17 -12.63 6.79
N VAL A 288 -12.76 -13.17 5.72
CA VAL A 288 -14.10 -13.78 5.72
C VAL A 288 -14.24 -14.96 6.71
N PRO A 289 -15.46 -15.29 7.16
CA PRO A 289 -15.69 -16.40 8.10
C PRO A 289 -15.12 -17.75 7.67
N GLU A 290 -15.02 -18.01 6.36
CA GLU A 290 -14.42 -19.22 5.79
C GLU A 290 -12.95 -19.42 6.16
N THR A 291 -12.28 -18.38 6.66
CA THR A 291 -10.89 -18.43 7.14
C THR A 291 -10.77 -18.93 8.59
N GLU A 292 -11.88 -19.02 9.34
CA GLU A 292 -11.91 -19.54 10.70
C GLU A 292 -11.37 -20.97 10.74
N THR A 293 -10.28 -21.16 11.49
CA THR A 293 -9.57 -22.42 11.58
C THR A 293 -9.29 -22.78 13.03
N GLU A 294 -9.83 -23.90 13.49
CA GLU A 294 -9.36 -24.55 14.72
C GLU A 294 -8.00 -25.25 14.45
N LEU A 295 -6.95 -24.82 15.15
CA LEU A 295 -5.61 -25.36 14.98
C LEU A 295 -5.54 -26.80 15.47
N THR A 296 -5.11 -27.72 14.59
CA THR A 296 -4.86 -29.11 14.97
C THR A 296 -3.44 -29.27 15.53
N ALA A 297 -3.15 -30.41 16.17
CA ALA A 297 -1.78 -30.74 16.57
C ALA A 297 -0.81 -30.82 15.38
N GLU A 298 -1.32 -31.18 14.19
CA GLU A 298 -0.55 -31.17 12.94
C GLU A 298 -0.26 -29.75 12.46
N HIS A 299 -1.23 -28.83 12.56
CA HIS A 299 -0.96 -27.40 12.29
C HIS A 299 0.10 -26.85 13.23
N VAL A 300 -0.06 -27.03 14.55
CA VAL A 300 0.90 -26.48 15.53
C VAL A 300 2.30 -27.06 15.33
N SER A 301 2.41 -28.34 14.97
CA SER A 301 3.71 -28.96 14.75
C SER A 301 4.33 -28.68 13.39
N GLY A 302 3.53 -28.73 12.32
CA GLY A 302 3.96 -28.56 10.94
C GLY A 302 4.22 -27.10 10.55
N LEU A 303 3.52 -26.15 11.19
CA LEU A 303 3.73 -24.72 10.99
C LEU A 303 4.69 -24.10 12.02
N GLY A 304 5.32 -24.91 12.90
CA GLY A 304 6.29 -24.41 13.88
C GLY A 304 5.72 -23.45 14.92
N LEU A 305 4.44 -23.54 15.26
CA LEU A 305 3.74 -22.58 16.14
C LEU A 305 3.91 -22.88 17.64
N GLN A 306 4.78 -23.83 17.99
CA GLN A 306 4.89 -24.29 19.38
C GLN A 306 5.36 -23.17 20.29
N GLY A 307 4.64 -22.93 21.37
CA GLY A 307 4.98 -21.90 22.36
C GLY A 307 4.22 -20.59 22.17
N ARG A 308 3.64 -20.34 21.00
CA ARG A 308 2.71 -19.23 20.75
C ARG A 308 1.25 -19.68 20.64
N PHE A 309 1.01 -20.84 20.01
CA PHE A 309 -0.33 -21.41 19.84
C PHE A 309 -0.39 -22.88 20.28
N ASN A 310 -1.59 -23.35 20.57
CA ASN A 310 -1.92 -24.72 20.98
C ASN A 310 -2.96 -25.35 20.05
N ALA A 311 -2.98 -26.69 20.04
CA ALA A 311 -4.05 -27.40 19.36
C ALA A 311 -5.39 -27.12 20.07
N GLY A 312 -6.41 -26.74 19.30
CA GLY A 312 -7.71 -26.28 19.77
C GLY A 312 -7.86 -24.76 19.84
N ASP A 313 -6.79 -23.99 19.66
CA ASP A 313 -6.91 -22.54 19.50
C ASP A 313 -7.58 -22.24 18.15
N THR A 314 -8.46 -21.25 18.11
CA THR A 314 -9.15 -20.81 16.90
C THR A 314 -8.50 -19.53 16.40
N VAL A 315 -8.25 -19.45 15.09
CA VAL A 315 -7.66 -18.29 14.41
C VAL A 315 -8.37 -18.06 13.08
N TRP A 316 -8.33 -16.83 12.57
CA TRP A 316 -8.69 -16.54 11.19
C TRP A 316 -7.41 -16.49 10.38
N TRP A 317 -7.28 -17.45 9.46
CA TRP A 317 -6.02 -17.73 8.78
C TRP A 317 -6.09 -17.36 7.29
N LEU A 318 -5.31 -16.35 6.90
CA LEU A 318 -4.94 -16.12 5.50
C LEU A 318 -3.60 -16.82 5.21
N PRO A 319 -3.59 -17.90 4.43
CA PRO A 319 -2.37 -18.66 4.15
C PRO A 319 -1.47 -17.96 3.12
N ASP A 320 -0.18 -18.29 3.17
CA ASP A 320 0.83 -17.90 2.16
C ASP A 320 0.69 -18.66 0.83
N THR A 321 -0.41 -19.39 0.64
CA THR A 321 -0.77 -20.10 -0.58
C THR A 321 -2.13 -19.63 -1.05
N ASP A 322 -2.24 -19.34 -2.35
CA ASP A 322 -3.48 -18.88 -2.95
C ASP A 322 -4.60 -19.91 -2.76
N LYS A 323 -5.71 -19.45 -2.18
CA LYS A 323 -6.93 -20.23 -1.98
C LYS A 323 -8.12 -19.40 -2.45
N SER A 324 -8.92 -20.01 -3.33
CA SER A 324 -10.16 -19.41 -3.81
C SER A 324 -11.11 -19.07 -2.67
N GLY A 325 -11.76 -17.91 -2.75
CA GLY A 325 -12.79 -17.47 -1.81
C GLY A 325 -12.26 -16.74 -0.57
N ILE A 326 -10.94 -16.52 -0.46
CA ILE A 326 -10.33 -15.74 0.63
C ILE A 326 -9.23 -14.84 0.07
N LEU A 327 -8.81 -13.84 0.86
CA LEU A 327 -7.68 -12.97 0.50
C LEU A 327 -6.37 -13.75 0.44
N PHE A 328 -5.61 -13.53 -0.63
CA PHE A 328 -4.21 -13.93 -0.73
C PHE A 328 -3.32 -12.69 -0.51
N ALA A 329 -3.05 -12.42 0.76
CA ALA A 329 -2.42 -11.20 1.24
C ALA A 329 -0.88 -11.26 1.21
N GLY A 330 -0.25 -10.19 0.73
CA GLY A 330 1.21 -10.08 0.63
C GLY A 330 1.70 -8.63 0.59
N TRP A 331 2.90 -8.45 0.06
CA TRP A 331 3.47 -7.14 -0.23
C TRP A 331 4.26 -7.15 -1.54
N ASP A 332 4.27 -6.01 -2.21
CA ASP A 332 4.92 -5.80 -3.50
C ASP A 332 5.69 -4.49 -3.51
N THR A 333 6.99 -4.60 -3.77
CA THR A 333 7.92 -3.47 -3.80
C THR A 333 8.44 -3.23 -5.22
N ALA A 334 7.72 -3.70 -6.25
CA ALA A 334 8.15 -3.64 -7.64
C ALA A 334 8.21 -2.22 -8.21
N ARG A 335 7.46 -1.28 -7.60
CA ARG A 335 7.49 0.15 -7.95
C ARG A 335 8.74 0.88 -7.44
N ILE A 336 9.43 0.32 -6.45
CA ILE A 336 10.75 0.82 -6.03
C ILE A 336 11.81 0.25 -6.96
N ALA A 337 12.48 1.12 -7.72
CA ALA A 337 13.46 0.69 -8.70
C ALA A 337 14.76 0.20 -8.03
N GLY A 338 15.36 -0.86 -8.58
CA GLY A 338 16.66 -1.33 -8.12
C GLY A 338 17.74 -0.25 -8.26
N GLY A 339 18.51 -0.03 -7.20
CA GLY A 339 19.55 1.00 -7.10
C GLY A 339 19.06 2.36 -6.59
N GLU A 340 17.77 2.54 -6.34
CA GLU A 340 17.20 3.75 -5.75
C GLU A 340 17.44 3.82 -4.24
N LEU A 341 17.40 2.65 -3.58
CA LEU A 341 17.68 2.49 -2.16
C LEU A 341 19.13 2.00 -1.94
N ARG A 342 19.71 2.41 -0.83
CA ARG A 342 20.98 1.89 -0.34
C ARG A 342 20.85 0.38 -0.11
N ASP A 343 21.70 -0.38 -0.77
CA ASP A 343 21.74 -1.85 -0.72
C ASP A 343 20.39 -2.51 -1.12
N ASP A 344 19.54 -1.79 -1.85
CA ASP A 344 18.15 -2.13 -2.16
C ASP A 344 17.29 -2.45 -0.93
N ALA A 345 17.71 -2.01 0.26
CA ALA A 345 17.11 -2.41 1.53
C ALA A 345 15.91 -1.53 1.89
N LEU A 346 14.83 -2.17 2.31
CA LEU A 346 13.57 -1.57 2.70
C LEU A 346 13.03 -2.31 3.94
N SER A 347 12.37 -1.60 4.85
CA SER A 347 11.71 -2.19 6.01
C SER A 347 10.25 -1.77 6.04
N LEU A 348 9.34 -2.73 6.15
CA LEU A 348 7.91 -2.49 6.41
C LEU A 348 7.70 -2.69 7.91
N ASN A 349 7.29 -1.64 8.61
CA ASN A 349 7.25 -1.65 10.08
C ASN A 349 5.80 -1.54 10.54
N LEU A 350 5.35 -2.50 11.34
CA LEU A 350 4.07 -2.43 12.03
C LEU A 350 4.28 -1.69 13.33
N THR A 351 3.68 -0.51 13.45
CA THR A 351 3.87 0.39 14.60
C THR A 351 2.66 0.45 15.52
N GLY A 352 1.49 0.00 15.06
CA GLY A 352 0.26 -0.04 15.85
C GLY A 352 -0.67 -1.16 15.40
N VAL A 353 -1.34 -1.78 16.37
CA VAL A 353 -2.42 -2.75 16.16
C VAL A 353 -3.52 -2.36 17.14
N GLU A 354 -4.69 -2.03 16.62
CA GLU A 354 -5.92 -1.83 17.39
C GLU A 354 -6.93 -2.88 16.94
N GLY A 355 -7.58 -3.55 17.88
CA GLY A 355 -8.51 -4.62 17.56
C GLY A 355 -8.76 -5.55 18.74
N PRO A 356 -9.65 -6.55 18.57
CA PRO A 356 -10.04 -7.45 19.65
C PRO A 356 -8.95 -8.47 20.02
N GLY A 357 -8.08 -8.86 19.09
CA GLY A 357 -7.04 -9.86 19.30
C GLY A 357 -5.65 -9.42 18.83
N ASP A 358 -4.77 -10.40 18.66
CA ASP A 358 -3.41 -10.23 18.16
C ASP A 358 -3.32 -10.54 16.66
N LEU A 359 -2.35 -9.90 16.00
CA LEU A 359 -1.87 -10.26 14.67
C LEU A 359 -0.55 -11.04 14.79
N TYR A 360 -0.50 -12.22 14.18
CA TYR A 360 0.71 -13.01 14.05
C TYR A 360 0.98 -13.32 12.57
N MET A 361 2.13 -12.87 12.06
CA MET A 361 2.55 -13.10 10.67
C MET A 361 3.81 -13.93 10.62
N PHE A 362 3.87 -14.91 9.71
CA PHE A 362 5.05 -15.76 9.56
C PHE A 362 5.20 -16.32 8.14
N GLN A 363 6.43 -16.67 7.77
CA GLN A 363 6.76 -17.40 6.55
C GLN A 363 7.35 -18.76 6.88
N LEU A 364 7.10 -19.74 6.01
CA LEU A 364 7.73 -21.04 6.08
C LEU A 364 8.89 -21.10 5.08
N ASP A 365 10.03 -21.67 5.49
CA ASP A 365 11.09 -22.03 4.57
C ASP A 365 10.77 -23.33 3.81
N ASP A 366 11.58 -23.68 2.80
CA ASP A 366 11.43 -24.88 1.96
C ASP A 366 11.39 -26.21 2.75
N PHE A 367 11.78 -26.20 4.03
CA PHE A 367 11.81 -27.35 4.93
C PHE A 367 10.75 -27.27 6.04
N GLY A 368 9.85 -26.28 5.99
CA GLY A 368 8.79 -26.06 6.98
C GLY A 368 9.25 -25.31 8.24
N GLY A 369 10.42 -24.68 8.21
CA GLY A 369 10.91 -23.82 9.28
C GLY A 369 10.12 -22.51 9.33
N ASN A 370 9.49 -22.23 10.48
CA ASN A 370 8.75 -20.99 10.70
C ASN A 370 9.71 -19.83 11.01
N THR A 371 9.60 -18.76 10.22
CA THR A 371 10.17 -17.45 10.51
C THR A 371 9.04 -16.49 10.86
N THR A 372 8.91 -16.17 12.15
CA THR A 372 8.01 -15.10 12.61
C THR A 372 8.44 -13.77 12.00
N LEU A 373 7.49 -13.07 11.41
CA LEU A 373 7.64 -11.73 10.87
C LEU A 373 7.07 -10.68 11.82
N ILE A 374 5.87 -10.92 12.34
CA ILE A 374 5.14 -10.05 13.27
C ILE A 374 4.55 -10.92 14.40
N ASP A 375 4.67 -10.50 15.65
CA ASP A 375 3.91 -11.03 16.79
C ASP A 375 3.45 -9.88 17.69
N SER A 376 2.26 -9.31 17.40
CA SER A 376 1.81 -8.11 18.12
C SER A 376 1.64 -8.30 19.64
N ALA A 377 1.61 -9.55 20.12
CA ALA A 377 1.52 -9.89 21.54
C ALA A 377 2.83 -9.68 22.31
N ASP A 378 3.99 -9.65 21.65
CA ASP A 378 5.29 -9.44 22.30
C ASP A 378 5.72 -7.96 22.37
N GLY A 379 4.96 -7.10 21.69
CA GLY A 379 5.04 -5.64 21.73
C GLY A 379 5.57 -5.05 20.43
N LEU A 380 5.04 -3.88 20.06
CA LEU A 380 5.42 -3.17 18.83
C LEU A 380 6.51 -2.11 19.08
N PRO A 381 7.28 -1.68 18.04
CA PRO A 381 7.12 -2.02 16.63
C PRO A 381 7.83 -3.32 16.21
N ASP A 382 7.23 -4.00 15.24
CA ASP A 382 7.84 -5.10 14.50
C ASP A 382 8.21 -4.66 13.09
N ALA A 383 9.20 -5.34 12.48
CA ALA A 383 9.73 -4.97 11.19
C ALA A 383 9.87 -6.19 10.28
N ILE A 384 9.43 -6.04 9.03
CA ILE A 384 9.62 -6.99 7.93
C ILE A 384 10.72 -6.43 7.02
N PRO A 385 11.96 -6.94 7.13
CA PRO A 385 13.03 -6.55 6.22
C PRO A 385 12.75 -7.12 4.83
N THR A 386 12.79 -6.26 3.83
CA THR A 386 12.55 -6.63 2.44
C THR A 386 13.50 -5.87 1.50
N ARG A 387 13.30 -6.02 0.19
CA ARG A 387 14.15 -5.42 -0.83
C ARG A 387 13.32 -4.71 -1.90
N ALA A 388 13.90 -3.74 -2.58
CA ALA A 388 13.33 -3.18 -3.80
C ALA A 388 13.13 -4.26 -4.87
N GLY A 389 12.04 -4.20 -5.64
CA GLY A 389 11.77 -5.18 -6.70
C GLY A 389 11.36 -6.58 -6.22
N SER A 390 10.88 -6.70 -4.98
CA SER A 390 10.47 -7.98 -4.38
C SER A 390 8.96 -8.13 -4.32
N HIS A 391 8.52 -9.38 -4.22
CA HIS A 391 7.13 -9.76 -4.12
C HIS A 391 7.04 -10.98 -3.19
N ALA A 392 6.21 -10.92 -2.16
CA ALA A 392 6.13 -12.00 -1.18
C ALA A 392 4.77 -12.06 -0.48
N HIS A 393 4.44 -13.27 -0.02
CA HIS A 393 3.25 -13.58 0.77
C HIS A 393 3.66 -14.20 2.10
N ALA A 394 2.78 -14.11 3.09
CA ALA A 394 2.98 -14.67 4.42
C ALA A 394 1.68 -15.28 4.93
N ASN A 395 1.78 -16.10 5.98
CA ASN A 395 0.63 -16.55 6.74
C ASN A 395 0.24 -15.43 7.71
N TRP A 396 -1.03 -15.05 7.73
CA TRP A 396 -1.60 -14.08 8.67
C TRP A 396 -2.60 -14.79 9.58
N PHE A 397 -2.39 -14.69 10.88
CA PHE A 397 -3.31 -15.18 11.90
C PHE A 397 -3.86 -13.99 12.67
N PHE A 398 -5.19 -13.86 12.68
CA PHE A 398 -5.92 -13.02 13.63
C PHE A 398 -6.49 -13.93 14.73
N THR A 399 -6.32 -13.55 16.00
CA THR A 399 -6.68 -14.45 17.11
C THR A 399 -8.11 -14.27 17.62
N GLU A 400 -8.77 -13.15 17.28
CA GLU A 400 -10.16 -12.88 17.65
C GLU A 400 -10.94 -12.27 16.46
N PRO A 401 -12.27 -12.48 16.35
CA PRO A 401 -13.09 -11.87 15.33
C PRO A 401 -13.40 -10.41 15.67
N GLY A 402 -13.60 -9.57 14.66
CA GLY A 402 -13.93 -8.16 14.77
C GLY A 402 -13.04 -7.28 13.90
N VAL A 403 -13.11 -5.96 14.10
CA VAL A 403 -12.38 -5.02 13.25
C VAL A 403 -11.02 -4.67 13.84
N TYR A 404 -9.99 -4.71 13.00
CA TYR A 404 -8.62 -4.37 13.30
C TYR A 404 -8.19 -3.16 12.48
N THR A 405 -7.47 -2.25 13.11
CA THR A 405 -6.73 -1.17 12.47
C THR A 405 -5.25 -1.42 12.66
N LEU A 406 -4.53 -1.62 11.56
CA LEU A 406 -3.08 -1.87 11.54
C LEU A 406 -2.35 -0.63 11.03
N THR A 407 -1.46 -0.06 11.83
CA THR A 407 -0.67 1.12 11.45
C THR A 407 0.72 0.70 10.99
N TRP A 408 1.02 0.98 9.71
CA TRP A 408 2.28 0.63 9.06
C TRP A 408 3.10 1.85 8.64
N GLN A 409 4.42 1.69 8.61
CA GLN A 409 5.36 2.64 8.00
C GLN A 409 6.42 1.93 7.18
N ALA A 410 6.68 2.41 5.96
CA ALA A 410 7.85 2.02 5.19
C ALA A 410 9.06 2.88 5.58
N GLN A 411 10.22 2.25 5.77
CA GLN A 411 11.48 2.93 6.08
C GLN A 411 12.59 2.44 5.17
N ALA A 412 13.37 3.36 4.62
CA ALA A 412 14.52 3.04 3.80
C ALA A 412 15.62 4.10 3.93
N THR A 413 16.77 3.82 3.33
CA THR A 413 17.82 4.81 3.09
C THR A 413 18.00 4.91 1.58
N LEU A 414 17.92 6.11 1.01
CA LEU A 414 18.18 6.34 -0.41
C LEU A 414 19.64 6.05 -0.76
N ALA A 415 19.92 5.83 -2.04
CA ALA A 415 21.28 5.54 -2.53
C ALA A 415 22.31 6.65 -2.18
N ASP A 416 21.87 7.89 -1.98
CA ASP A 416 22.71 9.01 -1.56
C ASP A 416 22.99 9.05 -0.03
N GLY A 417 22.36 8.17 0.74
CA GLY A 417 22.48 8.06 2.19
C GLY A 417 21.39 8.77 2.99
N THR A 418 20.42 9.43 2.35
CA THR A 418 19.30 10.09 3.02
C THR A 418 18.33 9.06 3.59
N ALA A 419 17.97 9.18 4.87
CA ALA A 419 16.92 8.34 5.47
C ALA A 419 15.55 8.86 5.07
N VAL A 420 14.65 7.96 4.67
CA VAL A 420 13.27 8.27 4.28
C VAL A 420 12.31 7.33 5.01
N THR A 421 11.19 7.88 5.45
CA THR A 421 10.13 7.18 6.17
C THR A 421 8.79 7.64 5.62
N SER A 422 7.87 6.71 5.36
CA SER A 422 6.51 7.07 4.99
C SER A 422 5.74 7.64 6.20
N PRO A 423 4.67 8.42 5.96
CA PRO A 423 3.67 8.65 6.99
C PRO A 423 3.17 7.33 7.60
N PRO A 424 2.73 7.31 8.87
CA PRO A 424 1.94 6.22 9.40
C PRO A 424 0.67 6.05 8.56
N THR A 425 0.46 4.85 8.04
CA THR A 425 -0.68 4.52 7.18
C THR A 425 -1.50 3.42 7.83
N GLN A 426 -2.82 3.65 7.96
CA GLN A 426 -3.73 2.72 8.62
C GLN A 426 -4.38 1.79 7.60
N TYR A 427 -4.52 0.52 7.97
CA TYR A 427 -5.17 -0.52 7.19
C TYR A 427 -6.28 -1.14 8.02
N VAL A 428 -7.49 -1.15 7.48
CA VAL A 428 -8.66 -1.71 8.17
C VAL A 428 -8.89 -3.15 7.72
N PHE A 429 -8.89 -4.07 8.68
CA PHE A 429 -9.23 -5.47 8.48
C PHE A 429 -10.51 -5.81 9.24
N VAL A 430 -11.52 -6.33 8.56
CA VAL A 430 -12.72 -6.89 9.20
C VAL A 430 -12.53 -8.39 9.28
N VAL A 431 -12.53 -8.96 10.46
CA VAL A 431 -12.31 -10.40 10.68
C VAL A 431 -13.61 -11.06 11.10
N ASP A 432 -13.97 -12.14 10.40
CA ASP A 432 -15.21 -12.91 10.55
C ASP A 432 -16.45 -12.20 9.99
N GLU A 433 -17.55 -12.11 10.74
CA GLU A 433 -18.80 -11.49 10.28
C GLU A 433 -18.61 -9.99 10.03
N TRP A 434 -19.13 -9.51 8.89
CA TRP A 434 -19.14 -8.09 8.61
C TRP A 434 -20.09 -7.35 9.55
N PRO A 435 -19.62 -6.28 10.21
CA PRO A 435 -20.47 -5.52 11.11
C PRO A 435 -21.67 -4.87 10.40
N GLY A 436 -22.89 -5.16 10.87
CA GLY A 436 -24.13 -4.64 10.26
C GLY A 436 -24.78 -5.53 9.19
N GLY A 437 -24.16 -6.67 8.83
CA GLY A 437 -24.61 -7.60 7.78
C GLY A 437 -23.67 -7.57 6.57
N ASP A 438 -23.81 -8.55 5.64
CA ASP A 438 -22.96 -8.62 4.44
C ASP A 438 -22.90 -7.25 3.73
N PRO A 439 -21.69 -6.70 3.47
CA PRO A 439 -21.56 -5.49 2.70
C PRO A 439 -22.08 -5.77 1.29
N ASP A 440 -22.83 -4.83 0.71
CA ASP A 440 -23.15 -4.91 -0.72
C ASP A 440 -21.81 -4.82 -1.46
N PRO A 441 -21.37 -5.86 -2.21
CA PRO A 441 -20.03 -5.89 -2.78
C PRO A 441 -19.80 -4.80 -3.84
N ASP A 442 -20.81 -4.02 -4.20
CA ASP A 442 -20.71 -2.96 -5.22
C ASP A 442 -21.45 -1.70 -4.77
N PRO A 443 -20.77 -0.60 -4.42
CA PRO A 443 -21.31 0.72 -4.72
C PRO A 443 -21.08 1.01 -6.21
N ASP A 444 -21.72 0.27 -7.13
CA ASP A 444 -21.54 0.52 -8.57
C ASP A 444 -22.33 1.77 -9.02
N PRO A 445 -21.69 2.73 -9.72
CA PRO A 445 -22.42 3.74 -10.49
C PRO A 445 -23.24 3.10 -11.63
N GLU A 446 -24.58 3.14 -11.51
CA GLU A 446 -25.57 2.64 -12.49
C GLU A 446 -25.06 2.41 -13.93
N LEU A 447 -24.80 1.13 -14.28
CA LEU A 447 -24.72 0.67 -15.67
C LEU A 447 -25.92 -0.24 -16.00
N GLU A 448 -27.09 0.36 -16.19
CA GLU A 448 -28.28 -0.40 -16.56
C GLU A 448 -28.15 -1.03 -17.97
N ASN A 449 -28.21 -2.36 -18.01
CA ASN A 449 -28.32 -3.27 -19.19
C ASN A 449 -27.02 -3.75 -19.85
N THR A 450 -25.94 -3.97 -19.09
CA THR A 450 -24.77 -4.72 -19.57
C THR A 450 -24.41 -5.89 -18.65
N GLN A 451 -23.97 -7.01 -19.23
CA GLN A 451 -23.27 -8.08 -18.51
C GLN A 451 -21.81 -8.01 -18.90
N THR A 452 -20.93 -7.88 -17.92
CA THR A 452 -19.50 -8.10 -18.11
C THR A 452 -19.20 -9.54 -17.69
N ILE A 453 -18.69 -10.34 -18.62
CA ILE A 453 -18.12 -11.65 -18.34
C ILE A 453 -16.61 -11.47 -18.41
N THR A 454 -15.98 -11.37 -17.25
CA THR A 454 -14.53 -11.25 -17.13
C THR A 454 -13.95 -12.64 -16.88
N ALA A 455 -12.99 -13.02 -17.71
CA ALA A 455 -12.11 -14.15 -17.47
C ALA A 455 -10.70 -13.59 -17.42
N SER A 456 -10.11 -13.54 -16.24
CA SER A 456 -8.75 -13.06 -16.01
C SER A 456 -7.77 -14.24 -16.06
N LEU A 457 -6.66 -14.03 -16.77
CA LEU A 457 -5.49 -14.90 -16.75
C LEU A 457 -4.29 -13.99 -16.48
N ASP A 458 -3.50 -14.34 -15.48
CA ASP A 458 -2.31 -13.60 -15.08
C ASP A 458 -1.20 -13.71 -16.14
N THR A 459 -0.51 -12.60 -16.44
CA THR A 459 0.57 -12.56 -17.43
C THR A 459 1.87 -13.17 -16.91
N ASP A 460 2.01 -13.40 -15.59
CA ASP A 460 3.24 -13.94 -14.99
C ASP A 460 3.09 -15.33 -14.33
N ALA A 461 1.88 -15.91 -14.27
CA ALA A 461 1.64 -17.28 -13.78
C ALA A 461 1.98 -18.40 -14.78
N GLY A 462 2.63 -18.05 -15.89
CA GLY A 462 2.96 -18.99 -16.97
C GLY A 462 4.20 -19.84 -16.68
N GLY A 463 4.09 -21.17 -16.76
CA GLY A 463 5.20 -22.12 -16.56
C GLY A 463 5.38 -23.06 -17.74
N LEU A 464 6.59 -23.63 -17.89
CA LEU A 464 6.86 -24.75 -18.79
C LEU A 464 6.89 -26.04 -17.98
N VAL A 465 5.95 -26.93 -18.23
CA VAL A 465 5.81 -28.21 -17.53
C VAL A 465 5.86 -29.36 -18.54
N ILE A 466 6.65 -30.38 -18.24
CA ILE A 466 6.62 -31.68 -18.91
C ILE A 466 6.14 -32.75 -17.93
N SER A 467 5.16 -33.55 -18.33
CA SER A 467 4.54 -34.56 -17.46
C SER A 467 4.22 -35.84 -18.22
N VAL A 468 4.17 -36.94 -17.46
CA VAL A 468 3.73 -38.26 -17.91
C VAL A 468 2.64 -38.71 -16.94
N ASP A 469 1.48 -39.09 -17.48
CA ASP A 469 0.37 -39.62 -16.69
C ASP A 469 0.83 -40.88 -15.92
N PRO A 470 0.53 -41.02 -14.62
CA PRO A 470 0.84 -42.22 -13.86
C PRO A 470 0.45 -43.54 -14.54
N ASP A 471 -0.66 -43.57 -15.28
CA ASP A 471 -1.14 -44.77 -15.99
C ASP A 471 -0.34 -45.06 -17.28
N ASP A 472 0.42 -44.07 -17.76
CA ASP A 472 1.25 -44.12 -18.97
C ASP A 472 2.76 -44.32 -18.68
N ARG A 473 3.14 -44.50 -17.42
CA ARG A 473 4.56 -44.64 -17.02
C ARG A 473 5.21 -45.95 -17.46
N ASP A 474 4.40 -46.96 -17.78
CA ASP A 474 4.88 -48.27 -18.20
C ASP A 474 4.79 -48.43 -19.72
N VAL A 475 5.97 -48.50 -20.36
CA VAL A 475 6.12 -48.88 -21.77
C VAL A 475 6.56 -50.35 -21.82
N VAL A 476 5.72 -51.22 -22.37
CA VAL A 476 6.03 -52.64 -22.54
C VAL A 476 6.16 -52.96 -24.03
N LEU A 477 7.39 -53.23 -24.46
CA LEU A 477 7.64 -53.68 -25.82
C LEU A 477 7.20 -55.16 -26.01
N PRO A 478 6.73 -55.54 -27.21
CA PRO A 478 6.46 -56.93 -27.53
C PRO A 478 7.70 -57.82 -27.41
N ALA A 479 7.46 -59.14 -27.33
CA ALA A 479 8.56 -60.11 -27.35
C ALA A 479 9.40 -59.95 -28.62
N MET A 480 10.72 -59.93 -28.46
CA MET A 480 11.64 -59.72 -29.59
C MET A 480 11.51 -60.84 -30.63
N ALA A 481 11.55 -60.45 -31.90
CA ALA A 481 11.60 -61.37 -33.03
C ALA A 481 12.97 -61.30 -33.69
N LEU A 482 13.40 -62.42 -34.28
CA LEU A 482 14.62 -62.45 -35.06
C LEU A 482 14.34 -61.82 -36.43
N ASP A 483 15.25 -60.96 -36.92
CA ASP A 483 15.13 -60.38 -38.25
C ASP A 483 15.21 -61.47 -39.36
N ASN A 484 14.77 -61.12 -40.57
CA ASN A 484 14.73 -62.05 -41.71
C ASN A 484 16.12 -62.52 -42.17
N THR A 485 17.19 -61.88 -41.70
CA THR A 485 18.58 -62.22 -41.97
C THR A 485 19.24 -63.04 -40.85
N ALA A 486 18.53 -63.28 -39.75
CA ALA A 486 19.01 -63.99 -38.56
C ALA A 486 20.27 -63.36 -37.93
N THR A 487 20.39 -62.03 -38.01
CA THR A 487 21.57 -61.26 -37.58
C THR A 487 21.33 -60.36 -36.37
N ARG A 488 20.06 -60.01 -36.07
CA ARG A 488 19.72 -59.19 -34.90
C ARG A 488 18.32 -59.52 -34.36
N TRP A 489 18.13 -59.27 -33.07
CA TRP A 489 16.81 -59.28 -32.44
C TRP A 489 16.17 -57.90 -32.55
N THR A 490 14.90 -57.84 -32.91
CA THR A 490 14.13 -56.60 -33.08
C THR A 490 12.86 -56.61 -32.24
N SER A 491 12.52 -55.48 -31.64
CA SER A 491 11.18 -55.21 -31.10
C SER A 491 10.77 -53.78 -31.40
N GLU A 492 9.52 -53.62 -31.80
CA GLU A 492 8.91 -52.35 -32.18
C GLU A 492 7.74 -52.06 -31.23
N GLY A 493 7.61 -50.82 -30.80
CA GLY A 493 6.50 -50.37 -29.96
C GLY A 493 6.39 -48.86 -29.97
N GLU A 494 5.51 -48.32 -29.14
CA GLU A 494 5.24 -46.89 -29.08
C GLU A 494 5.59 -46.36 -27.69
N LEU A 495 6.21 -45.18 -27.65
CA LEU A 495 6.34 -44.40 -26.44
C LEU A 495 4.94 -43.96 -26.00
N ARG A 496 4.67 -44.09 -24.69
CA ARG A 496 3.43 -43.59 -24.11
C ARG A 496 3.36 -42.05 -24.16
N PRO A 497 2.16 -41.47 -24.16
CA PRO A 497 1.97 -40.02 -24.25
C PRO A 497 2.81 -39.22 -23.24
N VAL A 498 3.49 -38.19 -23.73
CA VAL A 498 4.21 -37.20 -22.89
C VAL A 498 3.60 -35.83 -23.13
N THR A 499 3.14 -35.17 -22.07
CA THR A 499 2.46 -33.88 -22.18
C THR A 499 3.45 -32.75 -21.92
N VAL A 500 3.47 -31.75 -22.80
CA VAL A 500 4.18 -30.49 -22.59
C VAL A 500 3.15 -29.36 -22.58
N THR A 501 3.14 -28.61 -21.49
CA THR A 501 2.31 -27.42 -21.32
C THR A 501 3.21 -26.22 -21.12
N ASP A 502 3.11 -25.23 -22.00
CA ASP A 502 3.76 -23.93 -21.86
C ASP A 502 2.66 -22.86 -21.74
N THR A 503 2.63 -22.17 -20.60
CA THR A 503 1.71 -21.05 -20.35
C THR A 503 2.46 -19.72 -20.23
N ARG A 504 3.78 -19.69 -20.50
CA ARG A 504 4.62 -18.48 -20.39
C ARG A 504 4.20 -17.43 -21.43
N SER A 505 3.70 -16.30 -20.94
CA SER A 505 3.28 -15.16 -21.78
C SER A 505 4.37 -14.65 -22.72
N ALA A 506 5.64 -14.72 -22.32
CA ALA A 506 6.79 -14.31 -23.13
C ALA A 506 7.08 -15.20 -24.35
N ASP A 507 6.48 -16.40 -24.43
CA ASP A 507 6.63 -17.38 -25.51
C ASP A 507 8.08 -17.50 -26.05
N PRO A 508 9.07 -17.82 -25.21
CA PRO A 508 10.47 -17.89 -25.64
C PRO A 508 10.76 -19.11 -26.53
N GLY A 509 9.80 -20.02 -26.70
CA GLY A 509 9.99 -21.34 -27.27
C GLY A 509 10.52 -22.34 -26.25
N TRP A 510 10.61 -23.61 -26.64
CA TRP A 510 11.10 -24.68 -25.78
C TRP A 510 11.63 -25.88 -26.57
N ASN A 511 12.50 -26.66 -25.93
CA ASN A 511 12.93 -27.98 -26.41
C ASN A 511 12.58 -29.05 -25.38
N ALA A 512 11.85 -30.09 -25.81
CA ALA A 512 11.62 -31.31 -25.05
C ALA A 512 12.59 -32.39 -25.53
N ALA A 513 13.33 -32.98 -24.59
CA ALA A 513 14.32 -34.03 -24.86
C ALA A 513 14.12 -35.21 -23.91
N ALA A 514 14.61 -36.39 -24.31
CA ALA A 514 14.67 -37.54 -23.43
C ALA A 514 16.00 -38.29 -23.54
N GLN A 515 16.35 -38.99 -22.47
CA GLN A 515 17.47 -39.93 -22.40
C GLN A 515 17.02 -41.19 -21.65
N VAL A 516 17.58 -42.34 -21.99
CA VAL A 516 17.24 -43.63 -21.39
C VAL A 516 18.45 -44.19 -20.65
N SER A 517 18.26 -44.68 -19.43
CA SER A 517 19.30 -45.39 -18.68
C SER A 517 19.65 -46.71 -19.37
N ASP A 518 20.81 -47.31 -19.06
CA ASP A 518 21.10 -48.65 -19.56
C ASP A 518 20.03 -49.66 -19.10
N PHE A 519 19.77 -50.66 -19.95
CA PHE A 519 18.81 -51.72 -19.70
C PHE A 519 19.42 -52.75 -18.74
N THR A 520 18.68 -53.09 -17.69
CA THR A 520 19.14 -54.02 -16.64
C THR A 520 18.16 -55.18 -16.47
N GLY A 521 18.69 -56.39 -16.32
CA GLY A 521 17.94 -57.64 -16.14
C GLY A 521 18.61 -58.57 -15.13
N ALA A 522 17.98 -59.71 -14.83
CA ALA A 522 18.45 -60.63 -13.79
C ALA A 522 19.85 -61.21 -14.06
N ASP A 523 20.18 -61.45 -15.33
CA ASP A 523 21.40 -62.14 -15.74
C ASP A 523 22.40 -61.22 -16.49
N GLY A 524 22.11 -59.92 -16.62
CA GLY A 524 23.00 -58.96 -17.29
C GLY A 524 22.31 -57.65 -17.70
N GLY A 525 22.94 -56.88 -18.59
CA GLY A 525 22.39 -55.64 -19.12
C GLY A 525 23.06 -55.21 -20.42
N PHE A 526 22.45 -54.26 -21.12
CA PHE A 526 22.97 -53.69 -22.37
C PHE A 526 22.69 -52.18 -22.42
N SER A 527 23.45 -51.46 -23.24
CA SER A 527 23.34 -50.01 -23.28
C SER A 527 22.08 -49.54 -24.01
N SER A 528 21.51 -48.42 -23.56
CA SER A 528 20.37 -47.78 -24.22
C SER A 528 20.69 -47.17 -25.59
N ASN A 529 21.96 -47.18 -26.03
CA ASN A 529 22.33 -46.83 -27.40
C ASN A 529 21.76 -47.80 -28.46
N HIS A 530 21.28 -48.97 -28.03
CA HIS A 530 20.57 -49.94 -28.87
C HIS A 530 19.10 -49.59 -29.13
N LEU A 531 18.54 -48.64 -28.37
CA LEU A 531 17.19 -48.13 -28.57
C LEU A 531 17.26 -46.90 -29.47
N GLY A 532 16.64 -47.00 -30.63
CA GLY A 532 16.34 -45.88 -31.52
C GLY A 532 14.89 -45.44 -31.37
N TRP A 533 14.57 -44.25 -31.91
CA TRP A 533 13.20 -43.77 -31.95
C TRP A 533 12.91 -42.87 -33.16
N LEU A 534 11.64 -42.72 -33.48
CA LEU A 534 11.12 -41.71 -34.38
C LEU A 534 10.15 -40.81 -33.61
N PRO A 535 10.58 -39.61 -33.20
CA PRO A 535 9.72 -38.67 -32.50
C PRO A 535 8.50 -38.24 -33.31
N GLY A 536 7.38 -38.06 -32.64
CA GLY A 536 6.10 -37.66 -33.22
C GLY A 536 5.31 -36.72 -32.33
N VAL A 537 4.38 -36.00 -32.94
CA VAL A 537 3.42 -35.14 -32.26
C VAL A 537 2.05 -35.76 -32.42
N VAL A 538 1.43 -36.13 -31.31
CA VAL A 538 0.11 -36.79 -31.26
C VAL A 538 -0.98 -35.73 -31.38
N SER A 539 -0.83 -34.63 -30.66
CA SER A 539 -1.74 -33.48 -30.73
C SER A 539 -1.04 -32.20 -30.30
N THR A 540 -1.55 -31.06 -30.76
CA THR A 540 -1.10 -29.73 -30.35
C THR A 540 -2.30 -28.86 -29.99
N GLY A 541 -2.07 -27.86 -29.15
CA GLY A 541 -3.00 -26.74 -29.02
C GLY A 541 -3.18 -26.01 -30.35
N ALA A 542 -4.31 -25.32 -30.52
CA ALA A 542 -4.70 -24.68 -31.78
C ALA A 542 -3.70 -23.59 -32.25
N SER A 543 -2.98 -22.97 -31.32
CA SER A 543 -1.99 -21.92 -31.55
C SER A 543 -0.54 -22.42 -31.56
N GLN A 544 -0.29 -23.65 -31.12
CA GLN A 544 1.07 -24.19 -31.04
C GLN A 544 1.57 -24.67 -32.39
N GLN A 545 2.86 -24.44 -32.66
CA GLN A 545 3.57 -25.09 -33.76
C GLN A 545 4.75 -25.87 -33.22
N VAL A 546 4.52 -27.17 -33.03
CA VAL A 546 5.51 -28.10 -32.49
C VAL A 546 6.12 -28.90 -33.63
N THR A 547 7.45 -28.91 -33.70
CA THR A 547 8.21 -29.69 -34.66
C THR A 547 8.77 -30.94 -33.96
N PRO A 548 8.46 -32.16 -34.44
CA PRO A 548 9.09 -33.37 -33.92
C PRO A 548 10.62 -33.33 -34.08
N GLY A 549 11.31 -33.95 -33.13
CA GLY A 549 12.75 -34.17 -33.22
C GLY A 549 13.15 -35.09 -34.38
N PRO A 550 14.43 -35.11 -34.75
CA PRO A 550 14.91 -36.01 -35.79
C PRO A 550 14.83 -37.48 -35.37
N ALA A 551 14.70 -38.38 -36.35
CA ALA A 551 14.86 -39.81 -36.13
C ALA A 551 16.25 -40.12 -35.56
N VAL A 552 16.31 -41.01 -34.57
CA VAL A 552 17.56 -41.46 -33.95
C VAL A 552 17.68 -42.95 -34.14
N GLU A 553 18.70 -43.34 -34.90
CA GLU A 553 19.02 -44.75 -35.15
C GLU A 553 19.74 -45.37 -33.94
N GLY A 554 19.53 -46.68 -33.75
CA GLY A 554 20.27 -47.48 -32.77
C GLY A 554 21.72 -47.74 -33.18
N ALA A 555 22.53 -48.20 -32.23
CA ALA A 555 23.96 -48.42 -32.40
C ALA A 555 24.31 -49.41 -33.53
N LEU A 556 23.43 -50.38 -33.83
CA LEU A 556 23.65 -51.36 -34.89
C LEU A 556 23.52 -50.77 -36.30
N ASP A 557 22.79 -49.66 -36.44
CA ASP A 557 22.67 -48.88 -37.67
C ASP A 557 23.58 -47.64 -37.65
N GLY A 558 24.50 -47.57 -36.69
CA GLY A 558 25.54 -46.53 -36.59
C GLY A 558 25.07 -45.23 -35.92
N GLY A 559 23.87 -45.20 -35.34
CA GLY A 559 23.35 -44.06 -34.59
C GLY A 559 23.76 -44.04 -33.12
N PRO A 560 23.49 -42.94 -32.41
CA PRO A 560 23.84 -42.78 -31.00
C PRO A 560 22.86 -43.47 -30.05
N GLY A 561 21.67 -43.87 -30.53
CA GLY A 561 20.53 -44.29 -29.72
C GLY A 561 20.19 -43.31 -28.58
N LEU A 562 19.51 -43.80 -27.56
CA LEU A 562 19.02 -42.98 -26.43
C LEU A 562 19.93 -43.00 -25.19
N ALA A 563 21.18 -43.45 -25.32
CA ALA A 563 22.18 -43.37 -24.25
C ALA A 563 22.68 -41.94 -23.99
N THR A 564 22.32 -40.98 -24.85
CA THR A 564 22.54 -39.54 -24.67
C THR A 564 21.22 -38.81 -24.88
N SER A 565 21.08 -37.60 -24.35
CA SER A 565 19.86 -36.81 -24.51
C SER A 565 19.59 -36.51 -26.00
N GLN A 566 18.41 -36.86 -26.48
CA GLN A 566 17.94 -36.62 -27.85
C GLN A 566 16.65 -35.80 -27.83
N ILE A 567 16.49 -34.92 -28.82
CA ILE A 567 15.31 -34.07 -28.95
C ILE A 567 14.09 -34.93 -29.32
N LEU A 568 13.03 -34.79 -28.54
CA LEU A 568 11.71 -35.37 -28.80
C LEU A 568 10.86 -34.39 -29.62
N ALA A 569 10.83 -33.12 -29.24
CA ALA A 569 10.14 -32.08 -30.00
C ALA A 569 10.63 -30.68 -29.59
N ALA A 570 10.35 -29.69 -30.42
CA ALA A 570 10.65 -28.29 -30.12
C ALA A 570 9.57 -27.36 -30.64
N ALA A 571 9.40 -26.22 -29.96
CA ALA A 571 8.62 -25.09 -30.44
C ALA A 571 9.53 -23.85 -30.51
N ALA A 572 9.43 -23.11 -31.61
CA ALA A 572 10.14 -21.83 -31.75
C ALA A 572 9.51 -20.75 -30.87
N SER A 573 10.23 -19.67 -30.61
CA SER A 573 9.66 -18.50 -29.94
C SER A 573 8.43 -17.97 -30.68
N GLY A 574 7.38 -17.65 -29.93
CA GLY A 574 6.08 -17.24 -30.44
C GLY A 574 5.19 -18.37 -30.94
N ALA A 575 5.59 -19.63 -30.73
CA ALA A 575 4.84 -20.82 -31.16
C ALA A 575 4.72 -21.89 -30.06
N GLY A 576 5.24 -21.63 -28.86
CA GLY A 576 5.32 -22.57 -27.75
C GLY A 576 4.06 -22.61 -26.88
N ASN A 577 3.30 -21.51 -26.81
CA ASN A 577 2.16 -21.37 -25.89
C ASN A 577 0.99 -22.32 -26.17
N GLY A 578 0.69 -23.19 -25.19
CA GLY A 578 -0.40 -24.17 -25.20
C GLY A 578 0.01 -25.54 -24.62
N THR A 579 -0.82 -26.55 -24.83
CA THR A 579 -0.55 -27.95 -24.44
C THR A 579 -0.45 -28.85 -25.66
N CYS A 580 0.63 -29.61 -25.77
CA CYS A 580 0.80 -30.65 -26.79
C CYS A 580 1.09 -32.01 -26.16
N VAL A 581 0.69 -33.06 -26.88
CA VAL A 581 1.00 -34.45 -26.53
C VAL A 581 2.01 -34.99 -27.54
N LEU A 582 3.14 -35.46 -27.03
CA LEU A 582 4.24 -36.04 -27.78
C LEU A 582 4.22 -37.56 -27.67
N GLY A 583 4.77 -38.21 -28.69
CA GLY A 583 4.99 -39.65 -28.71
C GLY A 583 6.24 -39.97 -29.54
N ALA A 584 6.56 -41.25 -29.66
CA ALA A 584 7.62 -41.71 -30.56
C ALA A 584 7.43 -43.18 -30.89
N ASP A 585 7.74 -43.58 -32.12
CA ASP A 585 7.89 -45.00 -32.45
C ASP A 585 9.25 -45.46 -31.91
N LEU A 586 9.28 -46.58 -31.19
CA LEU A 586 10.46 -47.14 -30.55
C LEU A 586 10.95 -48.36 -31.34
N GLN A 587 12.25 -48.41 -31.59
CA GLN A 587 12.91 -49.55 -32.23
C GLN A 587 14.08 -50.01 -31.37
N LEU A 588 13.96 -51.20 -30.79
CA LEU A 588 15.02 -51.83 -30.02
C LEU A 588 15.70 -52.91 -30.87
N GLU A 589 17.00 -52.77 -31.07
CA GLU A 589 17.79 -53.76 -31.81
C GLU A 589 19.01 -54.25 -31.03
N LEU A 590 19.07 -55.57 -30.85
CA LEU A 590 20.12 -56.22 -30.07
C LEU A 590 20.92 -57.22 -30.91
N PRO A 591 22.23 -57.34 -30.65
CA PRO A 591 23.01 -58.45 -31.19
C PRO A 591 22.46 -59.81 -30.72
N THR A 592 22.71 -60.86 -31.50
CA THR A 592 22.20 -62.22 -31.20
C THR A 592 22.86 -62.92 -30.01
N ASP A 593 23.92 -62.34 -29.43
CA ASP A 593 24.64 -62.88 -28.26
C ASP A 593 24.16 -62.31 -26.93
N VAL A 594 23.16 -61.41 -26.92
CA VAL A 594 22.49 -60.96 -25.70
C VAL A 594 21.71 -62.13 -25.07
N GLU A 595 21.85 -62.29 -23.75
CA GLU A 595 21.17 -63.35 -23.01
C GLU A 595 19.63 -63.17 -23.00
N SER A 596 18.90 -64.27 -22.92
CA SER A 596 17.44 -64.21 -22.85
C SER A 596 16.98 -63.76 -21.47
N GLY A 597 16.17 -62.70 -21.40
CA GLY A 597 15.63 -62.22 -20.13
C GLY A 597 14.72 -61.02 -20.31
N THR A 598 14.11 -60.57 -19.22
CA THR A 598 13.41 -59.28 -19.16
C THR A 598 14.39 -58.21 -18.73
N TYR A 599 14.40 -57.10 -19.46
CA TYR A 599 15.26 -55.96 -19.18
C TYR A 599 14.42 -54.68 -19.01
N THR A 600 14.78 -53.85 -18.04
CA THR A 600 14.08 -52.59 -17.73
C THR A 600 15.07 -51.43 -17.76
N ALA A 601 14.62 -50.27 -18.23
CA ALA A 601 15.34 -49.00 -18.22
C ALA A 601 14.40 -47.86 -17.82
N LEU A 602 14.95 -46.76 -17.33
CA LEU A 602 14.21 -45.54 -17.00
C LEU A 602 14.41 -44.50 -18.10
N VAL A 603 13.32 -43.85 -18.51
CA VAL A 603 13.34 -42.70 -19.41
C VAL A 603 13.28 -41.43 -18.56
N THR A 604 14.19 -40.49 -18.81
CA THR A 604 14.17 -39.16 -18.19
C THR A 604 13.83 -38.13 -19.25
N PHE A 605 12.79 -37.34 -18.99
CA PHE A 605 12.36 -36.25 -19.85
C PHE A 605 12.84 -34.91 -19.30
N THR A 606 13.13 -33.97 -20.18
CA THR A 606 13.56 -32.62 -19.82
C THR A 606 12.96 -31.62 -20.80
N ALA A 607 12.43 -30.51 -20.29
CA ALA A 607 11.95 -29.39 -21.09
C ALA A 607 12.68 -28.12 -20.65
N ILE A 608 13.17 -27.33 -21.62
CA ILE A 608 13.92 -26.09 -21.40
C ILE A 608 13.39 -25.01 -22.33
#